data_AF-A0A932SHB5-F1
#
_entry.id   AF-A0A932SHB5-F1
#
_cell.length_a   1.000
_cell.length_b   1.000
_cell.length_c   1.000
_cell.angle_alpha   90.00
_cell.angle_beta   90.00
_cell.angle_gamma   90.00
#
_symmetry.space_group_name_H-M   'P 1'
#
loop_
_entity.id
_entity.type
_entity.pdbx_description
1 polymer ?
#
loop_
_entity_poly.entity_id
_entity_poly.type
_entity_poly.pdbx_seq_one_letter_code
_entity_poly.pdbx_strand_id
1 'polypeptide(L)'
;MIHLHHGQLMKLLASIVIALLECTMVSPAFAADRFWVGSGATLPLLNCWECVNNWATTPTGAGGQTVPGSADRAIFTKGTGARNAIIRTKVTLQALELNNLFTGSLLQGTGSISIIGLKGMRVGSGRFIGGNATISVSGSYVQTGGLVTGIMNNFAVSGAVTIGVNTKHTGTQNVFVSTGTLIMDGSGSQTLTLSGTIVKLQNLTVRNTGQSATNSVIIAGVPLNLSGSLTVTQGKLDLATNSQAMNVRNAITVAGTSRASISTNSNITSSGAVTVTSPGTIAITAGTWTLNGKDNQIVNLGGGALYNVTINNTGTASANSIIASGASLAMSGALTVTQGTLNLYTNSKTLTVDGNATLASSALALLSGATMNFGGDLTVGSLATFNHARGTVTLKGTNQTLNGTIGVFNLTKSVTTARTLTFTAGTTTTVNGTLTLAGGSCSALLSLRSSTAGTQWTVNPSAASLASVDLKDSNNANATKYNYTGVNSGNNTNWNNTSDCNASSSSSSSTATASTQAGGGGRGGGRGYAPKQSTTQPSVPRMTPKELAKQKAMKKTEKEKPAPKVKSKAKSMSKSKSMSKSMSKSKSKK
;
A
#
# COMPACT_ATOMS: atom_id res chain seq x y z
N MET A 1 -50.59 4.62 63.22
CA MET A 1 -50.95 5.96 63.74
C MET A 1 -49.89 6.94 63.26
N ILE A 2 -50.06 7.51 62.07
CA ILE A 2 -49.30 8.69 61.63
C ILE A 2 -50.38 9.68 61.21
N HIS A 3 -50.78 10.53 62.16
CA HIS A 3 -51.60 11.71 61.89
C HIS A 3 -50.72 12.72 61.16
N LEU A 4 -50.70 12.67 59.82
CA LEU A 4 -50.28 13.85 59.06
C LEU A 4 -51.38 14.90 59.20
N HIS A 5 -51.06 15.99 59.88
CA HIS A 5 -51.90 17.19 59.95
C HIS A 5 -52.28 17.65 58.53
N HIS A 6 -53.56 17.97 58.31
CA HIS A 6 -54.11 18.45 57.03
C HIS A 6 -53.28 19.57 56.36
N GLY A 7 -52.59 20.40 57.15
CA GLY A 7 -51.70 21.46 56.63
C GLY A 7 -50.39 20.98 55.99
N GLN A 8 -49.92 19.77 56.31
CA GLN A 8 -48.71 19.17 55.71
C GLN A 8 -49.04 18.45 54.40
N LEU A 9 -50.24 17.88 54.28
CA LEU A 9 -50.72 17.21 53.07
C LEU A 9 -50.95 18.23 51.93
N MET A 10 -51.51 19.40 52.24
CA MET A 10 -51.68 20.48 51.24
C MET A 10 -50.34 21.05 50.75
N LYS A 11 -49.32 21.14 51.62
CA LYS A 11 -47.99 21.62 51.21
C LYS A 11 -47.30 20.61 50.29
N LEU A 12 -47.43 19.31 50.56
CA LEU A 12 -46.88 18.26 49.71
C LEU A 12 -47.58 18.21 48.34
N LEU A 13 -48.91 18.35 48.32
CA LEU A 13 -49.70 18.46 47.08
C LEU A 13 -49.35 19.71 46.29
N ALA A 14 -49.20 20.88 46.94
CA ALA A 14 -48.76 22.11 46.27
C ALA A 14 -47.35 21.98 45.70
N SER A 15 -46.41 21.36 46.41
CA SER A 15 -45.04 21.12 45.91
C SER A 15 -44.99 20.11 44.76
N ILE A 16 -45.84 19.08 44.77
CA ILE A 16 -45.95 18.11 43.67
C ILE A 16 -46.60 18.76 42.43
N VAL A 17 -47.63 19.60 42.62
CA VAL A 17 -48.27 20.35 41.53
C VAL A 17 -47.32 21.40 40.95
N ILE A 18 -46.54 22.11 41.77
CA ILE A 18 -45.51 23.05 41.29
C ILE A 18 -44.39 22.31 40.56
N ALA A 19 -43.92 21.16 41.06
CA ALA A 19 -42.92 20.35 40.38
C ALA A 19 -43.43 19.72 39.07
N LEU A 20 -44.71 19.32 39.00
CA LEU A 20 -45.36 18.85 37.77
C LEU A 20 -45.62 20.00 36.79
N LEU A 21 -45.98 21.19 37.26
CA LEU A 21 -46.16 22.38 36.43
C LEU A 21 -44.82 22.87 35.86
N GLU A 22 -43.74 22.83 36.65
CA GLU A 22 -42.36 23.07 36.22
C GLU A 22 -41.87 22.00 35.23
N CYS A 23 -42.32 20.74 35.36
CA CYS A 23 -41.99 19.65 34.42
C CYS A 23 -42.74 19.76 33.08
N THR A 24 -43.88 20.46 33.03
CA THR A 24 -44.66 20.70 31.79
C THR A 24 -44.33 22.00 31.06
N MET A 25 -43.50 22.88 31.65
CA MET A 25 -43.06 24.16 31.06
C MET A 25 -41.76 24.02 30.25
N VAL A 26 -41.46 22.84 29.71
CA VAL A 26 -40.49 22.76 28.60
C VAL A 26 -41.21 23.31 27.38
N SER A 27 -41.10 24.63 27.17
CA SER A 27 -41.49 25.23 25.92
C SER A 27 -40.82 24.42 24.79
N PRO A 28 -41.58 23.96 23.77
CA PRO A 28 -40.94 23.37 22.62
C PRO A 28 -40.02 24.45 22.06
N ALA A 29 -38.71 24.25 22.17
CA ALA A 29 -37.74 25.12 21.53
C ALA A 29 -37.94 24.94 20.03
N PHE A 30 -38.79 25.77 19.44
CA PHE A 30 -39.02 25.77 18.01
C PHE A 30 -37.69 26.05 17.33
N ALA A 31 -37.30 25.17 16.41
CA ALA A 31 -36.08 25.35 15.64
C ALA A 31 -36.14 26.69 14.91
N ALA A 32 -35.27 27.63 15.29
CA ALA A 32 -35.22 28.95 14.69
C ALA A 32 -33.95 29.14 13.85
N ASP A 33 -34.07 29.94 12.81
CA ASP A 33 -32.90 30.50 12.12
C ASP A 33 -32.39 31.71 12.90
N ARG A 34 -31.08 31.73 13.17
CA ARG A 34 -30.38 32.83 13.82
C ARG A 34 -29.26 33.32 12.92
N PHE A 35 -29.35 34.59 12.53
CA PHE A 35 -28.42 35.22 11.60
C PHE A 35 -27.36 36.01 12.36
N TRP A 36 -26.09 35.76 12.06
CA TRP A 36 -24.98 36.52 12.60
C TRP A 36 -24.91 37.90 11.96
N VAL A 37 -25.04 38.94 12.79
CA VAL A 37 -24.96 40.34 12.36
C VAL A 37 -23.78 41.10 12.98
N GLY A 38 -23.23 40.61 14.10
CA GLY A 38 -22.04 41.19 14.75
C GLY A 38 -22.23 42.66 15.16
N SER A 39 -23.41 43.04 15.63
CA SER A 39 -23.79 44.43 15.97
C SER A 39 -23.42 44.90 17.38
N GLY A 40 -22.60 44.16 18.14
CA GLY A 40 -22.08 44.61 19.43
C GLY A 40 -21.36 45.97 19.34
N ALA A 41 -21.67 46.89 20.25
CA ALA A 41 -21.26 48.29 20.16
C ALA A 41 -19.76 48.54 20.41
N THR A 42 -19.08 47.69 21.18
CA THR A 42 -17.65 47.82 21.52
C THR A 42 -16.96 46.44 21.65
N LEU A 43 -15.65 46.38 21.40
CA LEU A 43 -14.85 45.19 21.76
C LEU A 43 -14.79 45.07 23.29
N PRO A 44 -14.89 43.85 23.87
CA PRO A 44 -14.82 42.54 23.21
C PRO A 44 -16.18 41.95 22.77
N LEU A 45 -17.29 42.67 22.94
CA LEU A 45 -18.65 42.18 22.67
C LEU A 45 -18.96 42.09 21.17
N LEU A 46 -18.19 42.80 20.34
CA LEU A 46 -18.34 42.87 18.89
C LEU A 46 -18.23 41.52 18.15
N ASN A 47 -17.40 40.59 18.64
CA ASN A 47 -17.14 39.29 18.01
C ASN A 47 -17.56 38.10 18.89
N CYS A 48 -18.25 38.37 19.99
CA CYS A 48 -18.69 37.39 20.98
C CYS A 48 -19.86 36.56 20.45
N TRP A 49 -19.68 35.24 20.28
CA TRP A 49 -20.76 34.33 19.91
C TRP A 49 -21.90 34.36 20.92
N GLU A 50 -21.56 34.40 22.21
CA GLU A 50 -22.47 34.30 23.34
C GLU A 50 -23.30 35.58 23.58
N CYS A 51 -23.10 36.63 22.78
CA CYS A 51 -23.72 37.92 22.98
C CYS A 51 -24.96 38.07 22.10
N VAL A 52 -26.14 38.19 22.72
CA VAL A 52 -27.46 38.33 22.03
C VAL A 52 -27.50 39.47 21.01
N ASN A 53 -26.75 40.55 21.27
CA ASN A 53 -26.61 41.70 20.38
C ASN A 53 -25.99 41.36 19.02
N ASN A 54 -25.43 40.17 18.83
CA ASN A 54 -24.83 39.73 17.57
C ASN A 54 -25.73 38.82 16.73
N TRP A 55 -26.94 38.50 17.22
CA TRP A 55 -27.89 37.60 16.56
C TRP A 55 -29.18 38.32 16.16
N ALA A 56 -29.69 38.00 14.96
CA ALA A 56 -30.93 38.51 14.38
C ALA A 56 -31.82 37.36 13.87
N THR A 57 -33.11 37.65 13.61
CA THR A 57 -34.05 36.70 12.97
C THR A 57 -34.03 36.78 11.44
N THR A 58 -33.36 37.78 10.88
CA THR A 58 -33.20 37.98 9.42
C THR A 58 -31.74 38.31 9.06
N PRO A 59 -31.28 38.04 7.83
CA PRO A 59 -29.87 38.18 7.41
C PRO A 59 -29.19 39.54 7.67
N THR A 60 -29.97 40.62 7.76
CA THR A 60 -29.49 42.00 7.99
C THR A 60 -30.35 42.73 9.03
N GLY A 61 -31.03 41.98 9.90
CA GLY A 61 -31.90 42.55 10.93
C GLY A 61 -31.14 43.18 12.10
N ALA A 62 -31.86 43.86 12.99
CA ALA A 62 -31.30 44.36 14.23
C ALA A 62 -30.84 43.18 15.12
N GLY A 63 -29.70 43.35 15.77
CA GLY A 63 -29.23 42.43 16.81
C GLY A 63 -30.10 42.48 18.07
N GLY A 64 -29.91 41.51 18.97
CA GLY A 64 -30.63 41.42 20.25
C GLY A 64 -31.49 40.17 20.38
N GLN A 65 -31.36 39.21 19.45
CA GLN A 65 -32.07 37.94 19.49
C GLN A 65 -31.33 36.89 20.32
N THR A 66 -32.01 35.79 20.65
CA THR A 66 -31.41 34.70 21.42
C THR A 66 -30.20 34.11 20.70
N VAL A 67 -29.17 33.77 21.48
CA VAL A 67 -28.02 32.98 21.00
C VAL A 67 -28.55 31.62 20.54
N PRO A 68 -28.16 31.12 19.35
CA PRO A 68 -28.68 29.86 18.84
C PRO A 68 -28.29 28.68 19.74
N GLY A 69 -29.28 27.87 20.10
CA GLY A 69 -29.16 26.66 20.89
C GLY A 69 -29.30 25.38 20.07
N SER A 70 -29.50 24.25 20.75
CA SER A 70 -29.50 22.91 20.14
C SER A 70 -30.57 22.67 19.09
N ALA A 71 -31.70 23.39 19.15
CA ALA A 71 -32.77 23.34 18.15
C ALA A 71 -32.51 24.26 16.95
N ASP A 72 -31.61 25.23 17.09
CA ASP A 72 -31.49 26.36 16.16
C ASP A 72 -30.44 26.12 15.08
N ARG A 73 -30.60 26.82 13.96
CA ARG A 73 -29.60 26.94 12.90
C ARG A 73 -28.89 28.29 13.00
N ALA A 74 -27.57 28.26 13.14
CA ALA A 74 -26.74 29.46 13.07
C ALA A 74 -26.30 29.73 11.63
N ILE A 75 -26.59 30.92 11.12
CA ILE A 75 -26.36 31.29 9.72
C ILE A 75 -25.51 32.56 9.65
N PHE A 76 -24.40 32.48 8.92
CA PHE A 76 -23.53 33.60 8.62
C PHE A 76 -23.77 34.04 7.18
N THR A 77 -24.23 35.27 7.00
CA THR A 77 -24.57 35.86 5.70
C THR A 77 -23.79 37.15 5.45
N LYS A 78 -24.06 37.82 4.33
CA LYS A 78 -23.59 39.18 4.08
C LYS A 78 -24.43 40.18 4.91
N GLY A 79 -23.93 40.58 6.07
CA GLY A 79 -24.34 41.78 6.81
C GLY A 79 -23.30 42.90 6.67
N THR A 80 -23.60 44.13 7.11
CA THR A 80 -22.90 45.43 6.90
C THR A 80 -21.40 45.53 7.22
N GLY A 81 -20.68 44.41 7.38
CA GLY A 81 -19.21 44.38 7.43
C GLY A 81 -18.56 43.01 7.62
N ALA A 82 -19.25 41.90 7.37
CA ALA A 82 -18.69 40.53 7.46
C ALA A 82 -17.77 40.30 8.68
N ARG A 83 -18.31 40.60 9.87
CA ARG A 83 -17.55 40.65 11.11
C ARG A 83 -17.19 39.24 11.59
N ASN A 84 -16.02 39.13 12.22
CA ASN A 84 -15.56 37.87 12.79
C ASN A 84 -16.41 37.45 13.99
N ALA A 85 -16.62 36.15 14.17
CA ALA A 85 -17.21 35.54 15.34
C ALA A 85 -16.19 34.65 16.05
N ILE A 86 -16.18 34.69 17.38
CA ILE A 86 -15.33 33.86 18.23
C ILE A 86 -16.24 33.10 19.20
N ILE A 87 -16.15 31.78 19.16
CA ILE A 87 -16.76 30.87 20.11
C ILE A 87 -15.82 30.73 21.30
N ARG A 88 -16.29 30.99 22.52
CA ARG A 88 -15.48 30.88 23.75
C ARG A 88 -15.94 29.70 24.62
N THR A 89 -17.19 29.32 24.48
CA THR A 89 -17.85 28.27 25.26
C THR A 89 -18.37 27.14 24.37
N LYS A 90 -18.84 26.04 24.97
CA LYS A 90 -19.44 24.94 24.21
C LYS A 90 -20.68 25.42 23.46
N VAL A 91 -20.75 25.11 22.16
CA VAL A 91 -21.87 25.42 21.29
C VAL A 91 -22.53 24.12 20.82
N THR A 92 -23.85 24.04 20.94
CA THR A 92 -24.66 22.93 20.41
C THR A 92 -25.75 23.49 19.52
N LEU A 93 -25.87 22.99 18.28
CA LEU A 93 -26.74 23.54 17.24
C LEU A 93 -27.45 22.43 16.45
N GLN A 94 -28.59 22.74 15.85
CA GLN A 94 -29.17 21.88 14.81
C GLN A 94 -28.30 21.93 13.54
N ALA A 95 -27.85 23.12 13.14
CA ALA A 95 -27.05 23.31 11.93
C ALA A 95 -26.18 24.58 12.02
N LEU A 96 -25.08 24.58 11.27
CA LEU A 96 -24.17 25.72 11.12
C LEU A 96 -23.90 25.99 9.65
N GLU A 97 -24.22 27.19 9.18
CA GLU A 97 -24.01 27.58 7.80
C GLU A 97 -23.21 28.87 7.70
N LEU A 98 -22.01 28.80 7.11
CA LEU A 98 -21.34 29.94 6.51
C LEU A 98 -21.79 30.02 5.07
N ASN A 99 -22.64 30.97 4.72
CA ASN A 99 -23.20 31.02 3.38
C ASN A 99 -22.13 31.39 2.32
N ASN A 100 -22.49 31.33 1.05
CA ASN A 100 -21.58 31.65 -0.06
C ASN A 100 -21.21 33.14 -0.19
N LEU A 101 -21.84 34.03 0.57
CA LEU A 101 -21.59 35.48 0.55
C LEU A 101 -20.86 35.97 1.81
N PHE A 102 -20.62 35.10 2.80
CA PHE A 102 -19.92 35.43 4.01
C PHE A 102 -18.43 35.67 3.71
N THR A 103 -17.88 36.80 4.17
CA THR A 103 -16.46 37.13 3.95
C THR A 103 -15.66 37.24 5.26
N GLY A 104 -16.30 37.03 6.42
CA GLY A 104 -15.67 37.08 7.74
C GLY A 104 -15.02 35.77 8.16
N SER A 105 -14.62 35.69 9.43
CA SER A 105 -14.08 34.49 10.05
C SER A 105 -14.92 34.01 11.23
N LEU A 106 -15.22 32.71 11.29
CA LEU A 106 -15.70 32.03 12.49
C LEU A 106 -14.53 31.27 13.13
N LEU A 107 -14.21 31.60 14.39
CA LEU A 107 -13.11 31.02 15.16
C LEU A 107 -13.68 30.17 16.31
N GLN A 108 -13.26 28.90 16.40
CA GLN A 108 -13.74 27.96 17.43
C GLN A 108 -13.27 28.31 18.86
N GLY A 109 -12.20 29.08 19.02
CA GLY A 109 -11.62 29.39 20.33
C GLY A 109 -11.41 28.12 21.17
N THR A 110 -11.83 28.15 22.44
CA THR A 110 -11.71 27.03 23.40
C THR A 110 -12.96 26.14 23.47
N GLY A 111 -14.05 26.53 22.83
CA GLY A 111 -15.33 25.83 22.89
C GLY A 111 -15.42 24.63 21.94
N SER A 112 -16.04 23.53 22.39
CA SER A 112 -16.42 22.46 21.47
C SER A 112 -17.66 22.87 20.65
N ILE A 113 -17.72 22.39 19.41
CA ILE A 113 -18.87 22.60 18.53
C ILE A 113 -19.56 21.25 18.31
N SER A 114 -20.85 21.18 18.62
CA SER A 114 -21.67 20.00 18.37
C SER A 114 -22.87 20.35 17.50
N ILE A 115 -22.87 19.84 16.28
CA ILE A 115 -23.99 19.95 15.37
C ILE A 115 -24.78 18.63 15.45
N ILE A 116 -25.96 18.69 16.04
CA ILE A 116 -26.78 17.50 16.35
C ILE A 116 -27.85 17.22 15.28
N GLY A 117 -28.15 18.18 14.42
CA GLY A 117 -29.13 18.01 13.36
C GLY A 117 -28.54 17.46 12.05
N LEU A 118 -29.39 16.80 11.27
CA LEU A 118 -29.02 16.17 9.99
C LEU A 118 -28.68 17.19 8.88
N LYS A 119 -29.14 18.44 9.01
CA LYS A 119 -28.74 19.55 8.12
C LYS A 119 -27.24 19.84 8.18
N GLY A 120 -26.57 19.46 9.27
CA GLY A 120 -25.12 19.42 9.36
C GLY A 120 -24.44 20.79 9.30
N MET A 121 -23.21 20.79 8.77
CA MET A 121 -22.36 21.97 8.71
C MET A 121 -22.01 22.31 7.27
N ARG A 122 -22.14 23.59 6.90
CA ARG A 122 -21.79 24.09 5.57
C ARG A 122 -20.82 25.25 5.63
N VAL A 123 -19.77 25.19 4.80
CA VAL A 123 -18.84 26.30 4.54
C VAL A 123 -18.90 26.66 3.05
N GLY A 124 -19.71 27.67 2.75
CA GLY A 124 -19.92 28.19 1.41
C GLY A 124 -18.93 29.26 0.99
N SER A 125 -18.40 30.04 1.94
CA SER A 125 -17.38 31.09 1.75
C SER A 125 -16.78 31.49 3.11
N GLY A 126 -15.95 32.54 3.13
CA GLY A 126 -15.34 33.09 4.33
C GLY A 126 -14.27 32.16 4.92
N ARG A 127 -14.06 32.26 6.23
CA ARG A 127 -13.04 31.48 6.95
C ARG A 127 -13.66 30.76 8.13
N PHE A 128 -13.45 29.45 8.22
CA PHE A 128 -13.63 28.69 9.44
C PHE A 128 -12.25 28.33 10.01
N ILE A 129 -11.99 28.75 11.23
CA ILE A 129 -10.72 28.51 11.92
C ILE A 129 -11.05 27.69 13.17
N GLY A 130 -10.71 26.41 13.12
CA GLY A 130 -10.84 25.50 14.26
C GLY A 130 -9.88 25.84 15.40
N GLY A 131 -9.89 24.98 16.41
CA GLY A 131 -8.95 25.02 17.51
C GLY A 131 -8.57 23.62 17.98
N ASN A 132 -8.22 23.52 19.26
CA ASN A 132 -7.88 22.26 19.94
C ASN A 132 -9.10 21.61 20.63
N ALA A 133 -10.30 22.19 20.50
CA ALA A 133 -11.53 21.59 20.98
C ALA A 133 -12.19 20.71 19.90
N THR A 134 -13.02 19.76 20.32
CA THR A 134 -13.68 18.83 19.39
C THR A 134 -14.76 19.52 18.55
N ILE A 135 -14.89 19.07 17.31
CA ILE A 135 -16.00 19.40 16.42
C ILE A 135 -16.74 18.10 16.09
N SER A 136 -18.04 18.06 16.30
CA SER A 136 -18.88 16.88 15.98
C SER A 136 -20.06 17.30 15.11
N VAL A 137 -20.33 16.52 14.05
CA VAL A 137 -21.41 16.78 13.09
C VAL A 137 -22.21 15.50 12.86
N SER A 138 -23.45 15.51 13.35
CA SER A 138 -24.40 14.40 13.21
C SER A 138 -25.03 14.31 11.81
N GLY A 139 -24.93 15.39 11.04
CA GLY A 139 -25.30 15.45 9.63
C GLY A 139 -24.08 15.39 8.70
N SER A 140 -24.25 15.91 7.48
CA SER A 140 -23.16 16.04 6.52
C SER A 140 -22.33 17.29 6.76
N TYR A 141 -21.06 17.24 6.38
CA TYR A 141 -20.20 18.42 6.22
C TYR A 141 -20.02 18.73 4.74
N VAL A 142 -20.30 19.97 4.33
CA VAL A 142 -20.15 20.41 2.95
C VAL A 142 -19.37 21.72 2.87
N GLN A 143 -18.22 21.69 2.22
CA GLN A 143 -17.47 22.89 1.83
C GLN A 143 -17.60 23.11 0.33
N THR A 144 -18.21 24.23 -0.06
CA THR A 144 -18.33 24.67 -1.47
C THR A 144 -17.46 25.89 -1.79
N GLY A 145 -16.84 26.50 -0.77
CA GLY A 145 -16.02 27.71 -0.88
C GLY A 145 -15.22 27.96 0.39
N GLY A 146 -14.49 29.07 0.43
CA GLY A 146 -13.82 29.56 1.64
C GLY A 146 -12.61 28.75 2.11
N LEU A 147 -12.08 29.15 3.27
CA LEU A 147 -10.90 28.55 3.90
C LEU A 147 -11.27 27.88 5.21
N VAL A 148 -10.86 26.63 5.37
CA VAL A 148 -11.05 25.83 6.58
C VAL A 148 -9.68 25.40 7.08
N THR A 149 -9.30 25.89 8.25
CA THR A 149 -7.95 25.71 8.81
C THR A 149 -7.99 25.58 10.33
N GLY A 150 -6.86 25.27 10.97
CA GLY A 150 -6.73 25.35 12.43
C GLY A 150 -7.45 24.25 13.23
N ILE A 151 -8.05 23.26 12.56
CA ILE A 151 -8.60 22.08 13.23
C ILE A 151 -7.42 21.23 13.74
N MET A 152 -7.19 21.25 15.05
CA MET A 152 -6.07 20.56 15.70
C MET A 152 -6.48 19.30 16.48
N ASN A 153 -7.77 19.17 16.81
CA ASN A 153 -8.32 18.00 17.51
C ASN A 153 -9.26 17.21 16.56
N ASN A 154 -10.12 16.36 17.12
CA ASN A 154 -11.05 15.53 16.39
C ASN A 154 -12.14 16.37 15.74
N PHE A 155 -12.31 16.15 14.44
CA PHE A 155 -13.46 16.58 13.66
C PHE A 155 -14.23 15.34 13.22
N ALA A 156 -15.30 15.00 13.95
CA ALA A 156 -16.11 13.82 13.70
C ALA A 156 -17.34 14.18 12.86
N VAL A 157 -17.61 13.39 11.82
CA VAL A 157 -18.76 13.54 10.94
C VAL A 157 -19.40 12.18 10.71
N SER A 158 -20.71 12.10 10.95
CA SER A 158 -21.48 10.84 10.80
C SER A 158 -22.26 10.78 9.48
N GLY A 159 -22.51 11.92 8.83
CA GLY A 159 -23.01 12.00 7.46
C GLY A 159 -21.90 11.97 6.41
N ALA A 160 -22.19 12.50 5.22
CA ALA A 160 -21.19 12.62 4.16
C ALA A 160 -20.26 13.82 4.42
N VAL A 161 -19.00 13.71 3.98
CA VAL A 161 -18.04 14.82 3.97
C VAL A 161 -17.74 15.15 2.52
N THR A 162 -18.07 16.37 2.10
CA THR A 162 -17.76 16.88 0.77
C THR A 162 -16.90 18.13 0.91
N ILE A 163 -15.65 18.04 0.49
CA ILE A 163 -14.76 19.20 0.34
C ILE A 163 -14.62 19.41 -1.15
N GLY A 164 -15.45 20.26 -1.75
CA GLY A 164 -15.62 20.34 -3.21
C GLY A 164 -15.71 21.77 -3.75
N VAL A 165 -15.03 22.07 -4.86
CA VAL A 165 -15.18 23.40 -5.50
C VAL A 165 -16.62 23.61 -5.99
N ASN A 166 -17.19 24.79 -5.73
CA ASN A 166 -18.40 25.20 -6.42
C ASN A 166 -18.03 25.47 -7.89
N THR A 167 -18.51 24.65 -8.81
CA THR A 167 -18.30 24.82 -10.26
C THR A 167 -18.88 26.13 -10.81
N LYS A 168 -19.71 26.85 -10.03
CA LYS A 168 -20.29 28.16 -10.39
C LYS A 168 -19.45 29.38 -9.96
N HIS A 169 -18.30 29.20 -9.28
CA HIS A 169 -17.43 30.31 -8.89
C HIS A 169 -16.05 30.14 -9.50
N THR A 170 -15.87 30.71 -10.69
CA THR A 170 -14.56 30.86 -11.34
C THR A 170 -13.68 31.77 -10.47
N GLY A 171 -12.75 31.19 -9.70
CA GLY A 171 -11.66 31.94 -9.04
C GLY A 171 -11.48 31.73 -7.53
N THR A 172 -12.43 31.14 -6.81
CA THR A 172 -12.27 30.87 -5.36
C THR A 172 -11.83 29.43 -5.12
N GLN A 173 -10.56 29.25 -4.74
CA GLN A 173 -10.04 27.93 -4.35
C GLN A 173 -10.54 27.57 -2.95
N ASN A 174 -11.05 26.35 -2.78
CA ASN A 174 -11.29 25.79 -1.46
C ASN A 174 -9.96 25.38 -0.84
N VAL A 175 -9.75 25.79 0.41
CA VAL A 175 -8.64 25.30 1.23
C VAL A 175 -9.23 24.56 2.41
N PHE A 176 -8.81 23.31 2.59
CA PHE A 176 -9.10 22.54 3.79
C PHE A 176 -7.80 21.99 4.36
N VAL A 177 -7.42 22.45 5.55
CA VAL A 177 -6.20 22.02 6.25
C VAL A 177 -6.55 21.63 7.67
N SER A 178 -6.40 20.35 7.99
CA SER A 178 -6.58 19.82 9.35
C SER A 178 -5.29 19.15 9.81
N THR A 179 -4.76 19.62 10.94
CA THR A 179 -3.66 18.95 11.65
C THR A 179 -4.19 17.96 12.68
N GLY A 180 -5.46 18.04 13.05
CA GLY A 180 -6.15 17.04 13.85
C GLY A 180 -6.61 15.82 13.05
N THR A 181 -7.53 15.06 13.63
CA THR A 181 -8.06 13.82 13.04
C THR A 181 -9.46 14.05 12.49
N LEU A 182 -9.63 13.82 11.20
CA LEU A 182 -10.97 13.64 10.63
C LEU A 182 -11.47 12.24 11.01
N ILE A 183 -12.67 12.16 11.60
CA ILE A 183 -13.28 10.89 12.01
C ILE A 183 -14.57 10.70 11.21
N MET A 184 -14.66 9.61 10.47
CA MET A 184 -15.88 9.17 9.79
C MET A 184 -16.59 8.16 10.70
N ASP A 185 -17.68 8.56 11.35
CA ASP A 185 -18.32 7.79 12.44
C ASP A 185 -19.81 7.50 12.27
N GLY A 186 -20.27 7.47 11.03
CA GLY A 186 -21.66 7.16 10.68
C GLY A 186 -22.11 5.77 11.07
N SER A 187 -23.42 5.57 11.11
CA SER A 187 -24.09 4.27 11.32
C SER A 187 -24.59 3.63 10.01
N GLY A 188 -24.51 4.35 8.89
CA GLY A 188 -24.73 3.85 7.54
C GLY A 188 -23.52 4.15 6.64
N SER A 189 -23.61 3.84 5.35
CA SER A 189 -22.56 4.22 4.40
C SER A 189 -22.31 5.73 4.40
N GLN A 190 -21.05 6.11 4.42
CA GLN A 190 -20.59 7.50 4.30
C GLN A 190 -19.77 7.66 3.03
N THR A 191 -19.68 8.89 2.54
CA THR A 191 -18.74 9.26 1.48
C THR A 191 -17.83 10.36 1.98
N LEU A 192 -16.53 10.23 1.73
CA LEU A 192 -15.53 11.29 1.84
C LEU A 192 -15.13 11.72 0.43
N THR A 193 -15.76 12.78 -0.06
CA THR A 193 -15.49 13.36 -1.38
C THR A 193 -14.47 14.49 -1.24
N LEU A 194 -13.29 14.29 -1.82
CA LEU A 194 -12.21 15.26 -1.84
C LEU A 194 -12.09 15.85 -3.25
N SER A 195 -12.29 17.15 -3.40
CA SER A 195 -12.30 17.83 -4.69
C SER A 195 -11.82 19.28 -4.50
N GLY A 196 -10.59 19.58 -4.90
CA GLY A 196 -10.06 20.93 -4.76
C GLY A 196 -8.55 20.98 -4.83
N THR A 197 -8.00 22.17 -5.03
CA THR A 197 -6.57 22.38 -5.26
C THR A 197 -5.73 22.18 -3.99
N ILE A 198 -6.28 22.42 -2.78
CA ILE A 198 -5.53 22.28 -1.51
C ILE A 198 -6.39 21.62 -0.42
N VAL A 199 -6.39 20.29 -0.39
CA VAL A 199 -6.87 19.49 0.75
C VAL A 199 -5.69 18.83 1.44
N LYS A 200 -5.48 19.14 2.72
CA LYS A 200 -4.43 18.57 3.56
C LYS A 200 -5.06 17.97 4.82
N LEU A 201 -5.09 16.65 4.86
CA LEU A 201 -5.50 15.89 6.04
C LEU A 201 -4.26 15.31 6.71
N GLN A 202 -4.10 15.53 8.01
CA GLN A 202 -3.06 14.83 8.75
C GLN A 202 -3.49 13.40 9.03
N ASN A 203 -4.57 13.20 9.80
CA ASN A 203 -5.03 11.88 10.21
C ASN A 203 -6.47 11.63 9.76
N LEU A 204 -6.76 10.38 9.41
CA LEU A 204 -8.11 9.88 9.16
C LEU A 204 -8.37 8.68 10.07
N THR A 205 -9.50 8.72 10.79
CA THR A 205 -10.04 7.55 11.47
C THR A 205 -11.35 7.13 10.84
N VAL A 206 -11.43 5.86 10.45
CA VAL A 206 -12.69 5.20 10.07
C VAL A 206 -13.20 4.47 11.30
N ARG A 207 -14.35 4.94 11.80
CA ARG A 207 -15.10 4.38 12.94
C ARG A 207 -16.56 4.25 12.53
N ASN A 208 -16.81 3.82 11.30
CA ASN A 208 -18.17 3.64 10.81
C ASN A 208 -18.80 2.46 11.55
N THR A 209 -19.84 2.74 12.32
CA THR A 209 -20.50 1.80 13.24
C THR A 209 -21.66 1.06 12.59
N GLY A 210 -21.85 1.21 11.28
CA GLY A 210 -22.90 0.51 10.57
C GLY A 210 -22.76 -1.01 10.61
N GLN A 211 -23.86 -1.70 10.88
CA GLN A 211 -23.90 -3.14 11.17
C GLN A 211 -23.93 -4.01 9.90
N SER A 212 -24.28 -3.45 8.73
CA SER A 212 -24.26 -4.20 7.45
C SER A 212 -22.83 -4.35 6.91
N ALA A 213 -22.54 -5.51 6.31
CA ALA A 213 -21.28 -5.75 5.58
C ALA A 213 -21.06 -4.79 4.40
N THR A 214 -22.13 -4.13 3.92
CA THR A 214 -22.07 -3.12 2.86
C THR A 214 -21.72 -1.72 3.36
N ASN A 215 -21.82 -1.47 4.67
CA ASN A 215 -21.59 -0.15 5.23
C ASN A 215 -20.12 0.22 5.14
N SER A 216 -19.87 1.28 4.38
CA SER A 216 -18.52 1.67 3.98
C SER A 216 -18.33 3.17 4.13
N VAL A 217 -17.09 3.58 4.37
CA VAL A 217 -16.62 4.93 4.09
C VAL A 217 -16.02 4.91 2.70
N ILE A 218 -16.77 5.42 1.73
CA ILE A 218 -16.39 5.45 0.32
C ILE A 218 -15.55 6.70 0.05
N ILE A 219 -14.36 6.53 -0.51
CA ILE A 219 -13.51 7.66 -0.93
C ILE A 219 -13.88 8.05 -2.37
N ALA A 220 -14.06 9.34 -2.64
CA ALA A 220 -14.43 9.86 -3.94
C ALA A 220 -13.65 11.15 -4.30
N GLY A 221 -13.63 11.50 -5.59
CA GLY A 221 -12.94 12.67 -6.11
C GLY A 221 -11.46 12.40 -6.40
N VAL A 222 -10.54 13.00 -5.63
CA VAL A 222 -9.08 12.85 -5.80
C VAL A 222 -8.47 11.79 -4.86
N PRO A 223 -7.23 11.34 -5.09
CA PRO A 223 -6.54 10.40 -4.20
C PRO A 223 -6.51 10.86 -2.74
N LEU A 224 -6.65 9.89 -1.82
CA LEU A 224 -6.58 10.16 -0.38
C LEU A 224 -5.11 10.34 0.04
N ASN A 225 -4.75 11.56 0.44
CA ASN A 225 -3.39 11.91 0.87
C ASN A 225 -3.37 12.29 2.35
N LEU A 226 -2.65 11.51 3.16
CA LEU A 226 -2.48 11.73 4.60
C LEU A 226 -1.03 12.06 4.94
N SER A 227 -0.80 13.18 5.62
CA SER A 227 0.54 13.50 6.14
C SER A 227 0.87 12.80 7.45
N GLY A 228 -0.13 12.28 8.14
CA GLY A 228 -0.03 11.45 9.34
C GLY A 228 -0.54 10.04 9.07
N SER A 229 -1.45 9.55 9.91
CA SER A 229 -1.84 8.14 9.98
C SER A 229 -3.25 7.89 9.46
N LEU A 230 -3.48 6.67 8.98
CA LEU A 230 -4.80 6.08 8.78
C LEU A 230 -5.07 5.09 9.91
N THR A 231 -6.25 5.16 10.51
CA THR A 231 -6.72 4.15 11.46
C THR A 231 -8.13 3.69 11.12
N VAL A 232 -8.32 2.39 10.90
CA VAL A 232 -9.63 1.76 10.72
C VAL A 232 -9.94 0.99 11.99
N THR A 233 -10.82 1.54 12.81
CA THR A 233 -11.23 0.93 14.09
C THR A 233 -12.50 0.11 13.96
N GLN A 234 -13.43 0.55 13.11
CA GLN A 234 -14.68 -0.12 12.78
C GLN A 234 -15.15 0.33 11.38
N GLY A 235 -15.78 -0.57 10.65
CA GLY A 235 -16.28 -0.33 9.30
C GLY A 235 -15.23 -0.53 8.20
N LYS A 236 -15.71 -0.53 6.96
CA LYS A 236 -14.88 -0.67 5.75
C LYS A 236 -14.46 0.69 5.21
N LEU A 237 -13.16 0.90 5.03
CA LEU A 237 -12.65 1.94 4.13
C LEU A 237 -12.69 1.40 2.70
N ASP A 238 -13.51 2.02 1.84
CA ASP A 238 -13.71 1.60 0.46
C ASP A 238 -13.07 2.59 -0.51
N LEU A 239 -11.90 2.20 -1.03
CA LEU A 239 -11.19 2.87 -2.12
C LEU A 239 -11.57 2.26 -3.47
N ALA A 240 -12.04 1.01 -3.48
CA ALA A 240 -12.27 0.22 -4.69
C ALA A 240 -13.46 0.72 -5.52
N THR A 241 -14.53 1.21 -4.88
CA THR A 241 -15.74 1.70 -5.56
C THR A 241 -15.42 2.78 -6.60
N ASN A 242 -14.47 3.67 -6.30
CA ASN A 242 -14.06 4.75 -7.20
C ASN A 242 -12.59 4.62 -7.66
N SER A 243 -11.98 3.45 -7.49
CA SER A 243 -10.59 3.18 -7.83
C SER A 243 -9.58 4.22 -7.32
N GLN A 244 -9.73 4.63 -6.06
CA GLN A 244 -8.93 5.72 -5.51
C GLN A 244 -7.56 5.26 -5.02
N ALA A 245 -6.52 5.98 -5.44
CA ALA A 245 -5.19 5.81 -4.87
C ALA A 245 -5.12 6.42 -3.45
N MET A 246 -4.18 5.94 -2.64
CA MET A 246 -3.97 6.43 -1.28
C MET A 246 -2.49 6.57 -0.96
N ASN A 247 -2.11 7.66 -0.28
CA ASN A 247 -0.76 7.89 0.22
C ASN A 247 -0.81 8.20 1.73
N VAL A 248 -0.10 7.43 2.54
CA VAL A 248 -0.03 7.59 4.01
C VAL A 248 1.42 7.70 4.46
N ARG A 249 1.78 8.83 5.08
CA ARG A 249 3.18 9.11 5.46
C ARG A 249 3.58 8.50 6.79
N ASN A 250 2.65 8.28 7.72
CA ASN A 250 2.92 7.58 8.97
C ASN A 250 2.33 6.16 8.90
N ALA A 251 1.62 5.71 9.94
CA ALA A 251 1.12 4.36 10.03
C ALA A 251 -0.24 4.15 9.35
N ILE A 252 -0.47 2.94 8.86
CA ILE A 252 -1.78 2.39 8.54
C ILE A 252 -2.09 1.31 9.57
N THR A 253 -3.20 1.47 10.31
CA THR A 253 -3.63 0.51 11.33
C THR A 253 -5.06 0.06 11.05
N VAL A 254 -5.28 -1.26 11.00
CA VAL A 254 -6.60 -1.90 10.95
C VAL A 254 -6.77 -2.72 12.22
N ALA A 255 -7.81 -2.38 13.00
CA ALA A 255 -8.05 -2.96 14.32
C ALA A 255 -8.49 -4.43 14.26
N GLY A 256 -8.30 -5.14 15.38
CA GLY A 256 -8.67 -6.54 15.60
C GLY A 256 -10.17 -6.78 15.73
N THR A 257 -10.94 -6.40 14.73
CA THR A 257 -12.38 -6.65 14.67
C THR A 257 -12.78 -7.00 13.24
N SER A 258 -13.73 -7.92 13.06
CA SER A 258 -14.18 -8.41 11.75
C SER A 258 -14.82 -7.30 10.90
N ARG A 259 -15.15 -6.19 11.55
CA ARG A 259 -15.76 -5.02 10.94
C ARG A 259 -14.74 -4.02 10.43
N ALA A 260 -13.49 -4.07 10.89
CA ALA A 260 -12.45 -3.16 10.43
C ALA A 260 -11.79 -3.73 9.17
N SER A 261 -11.96 -3.03 8.05
CA SER A 261 -11.35 -3.46 6.79
C SER A 261 -10.97 -2.31 5.87
N ILE A 262 -10.04 -2.58 4.96
CA ILE A 262 -9.72 -1.73 3.81
C ILE A 262 -9.97 -2.53 2.54
N SER A 263 -10.62 -1.94 1.55
CA SER A 263 -10.76 -2.51 0.21
C SER A 263 -10.22 -1.56 -0.84
N THR A 264 -9.38 -2.07 -1.73
CA THR A 264 -8.77 -1.29 -2.81
C THR A 264 -8.50 -2.16 -4.05
N ASN A 265 -8.53 -1.53 -5.21
CA ASN A 265 -8.09 -2.04 -6.52
C ASN A 265 -7.04 -1.10 -7.15
N SER A 266 -6.52 -0.15 -6.37
CA SER A 266 -5.67 0.96 -6.82
C SER A 266 -4.37 1.04 -6.03
N ASN A 267 -3.44 1.84 -6.54
CA ASN A 267 -2.12 2.01 -5.94
C ASN A 267 -2.19 2.63 -4.54
N ILE A 268 -1.46 2.02 -3.61
CA ILE A 268 -1.31 2.50 -2.23
C ILE A 268 0.17 2.77 -1.96
N THR A 269 0.49 3.89 -1.32
CA THR A 269 1.85 4.19 -0.86
C THR A 269 1.83 4.38 0.65
N SER A 270 2.68 3.67 1.38
CA SER A 270 2.84 3.83 2.83
C SER A 270 4.31 4.00 3.21
N SER A 271 4.60 5.04 3.98
CA SER A 271 5.98 5.34 4.45
C SER A 271 6.23 4.92 5.90
N GLY A 272 5.20 4.70 6.72
CA GLY A 272 5.33 4.14 8.07
C GLY A 272 4.90 2.68 8.15
N ALA A 273 4.62 2.21 9.36
CA ALA A 273 4.19 0.83 9.62
C ALA A 273 2.82 0.51 9.00
N VAL A 274 2.62 -0.75 8.63
CA VAL A 274 1.32 -1.30 8.21
C VAL A 274 0.96 -2.43 9.17
N THR A 275 -0.10 -2.25 9.94
CA THR A 275 -0.52 -3.22 10.96
C THR A 275 -1.98 -3.57 10.78
N VAL A 276 -2.24 -4.84 10.51
CA VAL A 276 -3.57 -5.44 10.51
C VAL A 276 -3.62 -6.45 11.63
N THR A 277 -4.51 -6.25 12.58
CA THR A 277 -4.77 -7.20 13.65
C THR A 277 -5.97 -8.05 13.26
N SER A 278 -5.84 -9.37 13.32
CA SER A 278 -6.96 -10.29 13.10
C SER A 278 -8.05 -10.08 14.16
N PRO A 279 -9.36 -10.19 13.84
CA PRO A 279 -9.93 -10.57 12.54
C PRO A 279 -10.14 -9.41 11.55
N GLY A 280 -9.52 -8.24 11.75
CA GLY A 280 -9.52 -7.18 10.75
C GLY A 280 -8.81 -7.61 9.45
N THR A 281 -9.19 -7.00 8.32
CA THR A 281 -8.72 -7.47 7.00
C THR A 281 -8.32 -6.34 6.06
N ILE A 282 -7.52 -6.70 5.05
CA ILE A 282 -7.27 -5.88 3.87
C ILE A 282 -7.63 -6.73 2.65
N ALA A 283 -8.49 -6.22 1.78
CA ALA A 283 -8.88 -6.84 0.53
C ALA A 283 -8.34 -6.02 -0.65
N ILE A 284 -7.32 -6.54 -1.33
CA ILE A 284 -6.70 -5.89 -2.48
C ILE A 284 -6.93 -6.75 -3.71
N THR A 285 -7.61 -6.21 -4.71
CA THR A 285 -7.95 -6.95 -5.95
C THR A 285 -7.08 -6.57 -7.14
N ALA A 286 -6.42 -5.41 -7.09
CA ALA A 286 -5.50 -4.91 -8.11
C ALA A 286 -4.62 -3.79 -7.54
N GLY A 287 -3.77 -3.20 -8.38
CA GLY A 287 -2.87 -2.10 -8.02
C GLY A 287 -1.59 -2.53 -7.30
N THR A 288 -0.70 -1.57 -7.05
CA THR A 288 0.59 -1.81 -6.40
C THR A 288 0.65 -1.13 -5.04
N TRP A 289 1.02 -1.89 -4.02
CA TRP A 289 1.34 -1.36 -2.70
C TRP A 289 2.84 -1.04 -2.62
N THR A 290 3.17 0.24 -2.47
CA THR A 290 4.54 0.73 -2.36
C THR A 290 4.90 1.03 -0.91
N LEU A 291 5.95 0.36 -0.42
CA LEU A 291 6.56 0.62 0.88
C LEU A 291 7.80 1.51 0.68
N ASN A 292 7.72 2.79 1.05
CA ASN A 292 8.71 3.82 0.71
C ASN A 292 9.18 4.68 1.90
N GLY A 293 9.22 4.10 3.08
CA GLY A 293 9.70 4.77 4.29
C GLY A 293 11.13 5.28 4.18
N LYS A 294 11.54 6.07 5.17
CA LYS A 294 12.94 6.44 5.41
C LYS A 294 13.54 5.79 6.67
N ASP A 295 12.68 5.10 7.41
CA ASP A 295 13.00 4.32 8.60
C ASP A 295 12.56 2.87 8.37
N ASN A 296 12.93 1.99 9.30
CA ASN A 296 12.44 0.62 9.26
C ASN A 296 10.91 0.59 9.34
N GLN A 297 10.26 -0.04 8.37
CA GLN A 297 8.81 -0.21 8.35
C GLN A 297 8.45 -1.61 8.82
N ILE A 298 7.62 -1.68 9.85
CA ILE A 298 7.06 -2.94 10.32
C ILE A 298 5.80 -3.24 9.51
N VAL A 299 5.69 -4.46 8.99
CA VAL A 299 4.54 -4.92 8.20
C VAL A 299 3.95 -6.18 8.82
N ASN A 300 2.70 -6.07 9.26
CA ASN A 300 1.85 -7.17 9.70
C ASN A 300 0.52 -7.10 8.94
N LEU A 301 0.20 -8.15 8.18
CA LEU A 301 -1.02 -8.22 7.38
C LEU A 301 -2.14 -9.05 8.03
N GLY A 302 -1.96 -9.50 9.28
CA GLY A 302 -2.99 -10.26 10.00
C GLY A 302 -3.36 -11.60 9.34
N GLY A 303 -2.51 -12.11 8.46
CA GLY A 303 -2.77 -13.31 7.64
C GLY A 303 -3.31 -13.01 6.22
N GLY A 304 -3.60 -11.75 5.89
CA GLY A 304 -3.97 -11.32 4.55
C GLY A 304 -2.79 -11.26 3.57
N ALA A 305 -3.11 -11.04 2.30
CA ALA A 305 -2.14 -10.87 1.21
C ALA A 305 -2.28 -9.50 0.55
N LEU A 306 -1.17 -8.97 0.03
CA LEU A 306 -1.18 -7.83 -0.89
C LEU A 306 -1.30 -8.34 -2.34
N TYR A 307 -1.65 -7.48 -3.30
CA TYR A 307 -1.62 -7.86 -4.73
C TYR A 307 -0.19 -7.72 -5.27
N ASN A 308 0.14 -6.59 -5.91
CA ASN A 308 1.51 -6.26 -6.26
C ASN A 308 2.17 -5.47 -5.13
N VAL A 309 3.46 -5.69 -4.89
CA VAL A 309 4.24 -4.97 -3.89
C VAL A 309 5.53 -4.42 -4.49
N THR A 310 5.78 -3.14 -4.22
CA THR A 310 7.07 -2.50 -4.49
C THR A 310 7.73 -2.10 -3.18
N ILE A 311 8.95 -2.56 -2.97
CA ILE A 311 9.83 -2.14 -1.87
C ILE A 311 10.75 -1.06 -2.42
N ASN A 312 10.61 0.15 -1.91
CA ASN A 312 11.39 1.32 -2.30
C ASN A 312 11.72 2.18 -1.07
N ASN A 313 12.12 1.52 0.02
CA ASN A 313 12.47 2.21 1.25
C ASN A 313 13.80 2.94 1.06
N THR A 314 13.77 4.27 1.22
CA THR A 314 14.88 5.17 0.91
C THR A 314 15.67 5.56 2.16
N GLY A 315 15.52 4.82 3.25
CA GLY A 315 16.24 5.05 4.49
C GLY A 315 17.75 4.83 4.37
N THR A 316 18.46 5.11 5.45
CA THR A 316 19.88 4.75 5.57
C THR A 316 20.06 3.23 5.68
N ALA A 317 21.28 2.72 5.50
CA ALA A 317 21.53 1.27 5.56
C ALA A 317 21.10 0.59 6.88
N SER A 318 21.04 1.34 7.99
CA SER A 318 20.55 0.84 9.29
C SER A 318 19.04 0.98 9.49
N ALA A 319 18.36 1.73 8.61
CA ALA A 319 16.97 2.13 8.76
C ALA A 319 16.17 2.01 7.44
N ASN A 320 16.57 1.11 6.54
CA ASN A 320 15.89 0.92 5.25
C ASN A 320 15.19 -0.45 5.11
N SER A 321 14.87 -1.09 6.22
CA SER A 321 14.27 -2.43 6.22
C SER A 321 12.75 -2.40 6.25
N ILE A 322 12.15 -3.26 5.45
CA ILE A 322 10.78 -3.74 5.63
C ILE A 322 10.86 -5.02 6.46
N ILE A 323 10.36 -4.96 7.70
CA ILE A 323 10.42 -6.05 8.66
C ILE A 323 9.04 -6.69 8.77
N ALA A 324 8.90 -7.92 8.28
CA ALA A 324 7.67 -8.68 8.42
C ALA A 324 7.50 -9.17 9.88
N SER A 325 6.37 -8.88 10.53
CA SER A 325 6.12 -9.25 11.94
C SER A 325 4.89 -10.15 12.18
N GLY A 326 4.02 -10.32 11.18
CA GLY A 326 2.82 -11.19 11.22
C GLY A 326 3.09 -12.68 10.98
N ALA A 327 2.06 -13.48 10.66
CA ALA A 327 2.22 -14.93 10.43
C ALA A 327 3.09 -15.24 9.19
N SER A 328 2.67 -14.78 8.01
CA SER A 328 3.40 -14.88 6.73
C SER A 328 3.23 -13.58 5.95
N LEU A 329 4.21 -13.25 5.12
CA LEU A 329 4.08 -12.16 4.15
C LEU A 329 3.70 -12.78 2.80
N ALA A 330 2.51 -12.42 2.30
CA ALA A 330 1.95 -13.00 1.09
C ALA A 330 1.60 -11.92 0.07
N MET A 331 1.86 -12.23 -1.20
CA MET A 331 1.47 -11.44 -2.36
C MET A 331 0.81 -12.35 -3.39
N SER A 332 -0.41 -12.02 -3.83
CA SER A 332 -1.09 -12.74 -4.91
C SER A 332 -0.66 -12.25 -6.30
N GLY A 333 0.03 -11.10 -6.37
CA GLY A 333 0.67 -10.56 -7.57
C GLY A 333 2.19 -10.66 -7.49
N ALA A 334 2.87 -9.65 -8.04
CA ALA A 334 4.32 -9.60 -8.13
C ALA A 334 4.99 -8.86 -6.95
N LEU A 335 6.24 -9.21 -6.68
CA LEU A 335 7.15 -8.47 -5.79
C LEU A 335 8.23 -7.79 -6.63
N THR A 336 8.46 -6.50 -6.39
CA THR A 336 9.61 -5.76 -6.91
C THR A 336 10.35 -5.07 -5.76
N VAL A 337 11.67 -5.27 -5.67
CA VAL A 337 12.55 -4.56 -4.73
C VAL A 337 13.45 -3.64 -5.54
N THR A 338 13.22 -2.33 -5.47
CA THR A 338 14.04 -1.32 -6.17
C THR A 338 15.10 -0.72 -5.26
N GLN A 339 14.76 -0.56 -3.98
CA GLN A 339 15.63 -0.01 -2.94
C GLN A 339 15.13 -0.45 -1.56
N GLY A 340 16.06 -0.61 -0.62
CA GLY A 340 15.81 -1.05 0.73
C GLY A 340 15.91 -2.57 0.88
N THR A 341 15.70 -3.01 2.12
CA THR A 341 15.83 -4.41 2.51
C THR A 341 14.47 -5.01 2.79
N LEU A 342 14.04 -6.04 2.07
CA LEU A 342 12.99 -6.91 2.58
C LEU A 342 13.61 -7.91 3.55
N ASN A 343 13.40 -7.70 4.84
CA ASN A 343 13.97 -8.49 5.93
C ASN A 343 12.95 -9.49 6.47
N LEU A 344 13.13 -10.75 6.08
CA LEU A 344 12.37 -11.87 6.63
C LEU A 344 13.15 -12.64 7.70
N TYR A 345 14.44 -12.32 7.85
CA TYR A 345 15.36 -13.01 8.76
C TYR A 345 15.05 -12.69 10.23
N THR A 346 14.83 -11.41 10.56
CA THR A 346 14.65 -10.95 11.96
C THR A 346 13.56 -11.72 12.70
N ASN A 347 12.45 -12.06 12.03
CA ASN A 347 11.34 -12.78 12.63
C ASN A 347 11.08 -14.15 11.97
N SER A 348 12.04 -14.69 11.21
CA SER A 348 11.95 -15.98 10.49
C SER A 348 10.63 -16.18 9.74
N LYS A 349 10.25 -15.20 8.90
CA LYS A 349 8.96 -15.22 8.19
C LYS A 349 9.05 -15.89 6.84
N THR A 350 8.01 -16.66 6.52
CA THR A 350 7.82 -17.19 5.16
C THR A 350 7.33 -16.07 4.25
N LEU A 351 7.94 -15.98 3.07
CA LEU A 351 7.45 -15.17 1.96
C LEU A 351 6.75 -16.05 0.94
N THR A 352 5.57 -15.64 0.48
CA THR A 352 4.89 -16.24 -0.66
C THR A 352 4.55 -15.17 -1.68
N VAL A 353 4.99 -15.36 -2.92
CA VAL A 353 4.67 -14.50 -4.06
C VAL A 353 4.10 -15.38 -5.16
N ASP A 354 2.85 -15.15 -5.56
CA ASP A 354 2.21 -15.94 -6.61
C ASP A 354 2.66 -15.50 -8.01
N GLY A 355 2.99 -14.22 -8.18
CA GLY A 355 3.60 -13.67 -9.40
C GLY A 355 5.13 -13.71 -9.40
N ASN A 356 5.72 -12.86 -10.24
CA ASN A 356 7.18 -12.74 -10.36
C ASN A 356 7.79 -12.04 -9.14
N ALA A 357 9.01 -12.41 -8.78
CA ALA A 357 9.83 -11.71 -7.82
C ALA A 357 11.06 -11.10 -8.50
N THR A 358 11.21 -9.79 -8.42
CA THR A 358 12.30 -9.05 -9.04
C THR A 358 13.05 -8.22 -8.01
N LEU A 359 14.35 -8.41 -7.90
CA LEU A 359 15.26 -7.44 -7.31
C LEU A 359 15.89 -6.63 -8.44
N ALA A 360 15.68 -5.32 -8.45
CA ALA A 360 16.24 -4.45 -9.48
C ALA A 360 17.78 -4.46 -9.44
N SER A 361 18.42 -4.13 -10.56
CA SER A 361 19.89 -3.98 -10.64
C SER A 361 20.40 -2.78 -9.87
N SER A 362 20.33 -2.86 -8.55
CA SER A 362 20.66 -1.80 -7.58
C SER A 362 21.31 -2.45 -6.36
N ALA A 363 22.46 -1.92 -5.92
CA ALA A 363 23.13 -2.36 -4.68
C ALA A 363 22.28 -2.16 -3.42
N LEU A 364 21.24 -1.35 -3.53
CA LEU A 364 20.31 -1.08 -2.44
C LEU A 364 19.08 -1.99 -2.48
N ALA A 365 18.90 -2.81 -3.51
CA ALA A 365 17.85 -3.82 -3.54
C ALA A 365 18.36 -5.08 -2.80
N LEU A 366 17.91 -5.26 -1.56
CA LEU A 366 18.28 -6.39 -0.71
C LEU A 366 17.04 -7.21 -0.36
N LEU A 367 17.13 -8.53 -0.54
CA LEU A 367 16.18 -9.48 0.03
C LEU A 367 16.95 -10.46 0.91
N SER A 368 16.59 -10.52 2.18
CA SER A 368 17.13 -11.48 3.13
C SER A 368 16.01 -12.34 3.70
N GLY A 369 16.24 -13.65 3.84
CA GLY A 369 15.17 -14.45 4.41
C GLY A 369 15.43 -15.87 4.84
N ALA A 370 14.30 -16.47 5.24
CA ALA A 370 14.09 -17.88 5.55
C ALA A 370 13.35 -18.52 4.35
N THR A 371 12.31 -19.33 4.57
CA THR A 371 11.57 -19.99 3.48
C THR A 371 10.88 -18.99 2.53
N MET A 372 11.03 -19.18 1.22
CA MET A 372 10.40 -18.36 0.19
C MET A 372 9.71 -19.24 -0.86
N ASN A 373 8.49 -18.89 -1.26
CA ASN A 373 7.72 -19.60 -2.28
C ASN A 373 7.37 -18.67 -3.44
N PHE A 374 7.80 -19.01 -4.66
CA PHE A 374 7.59 -18.20 -5.86
C PHE A 374 6.73 -18.95 -6.89
N GLY A 375 5.62 -18.34 -7.29
CA GLY A 375 4.73 -18.81 -8.35
C GLY A 375 5.13 -18.32 -9.75
N GLY A 376 5.82 -17.19 -9.85
CA GLY A 376 6.40 -16.68 -11.09
C GLY A 376 7.93 -16.78 -11.14
N ASP A 377 8.53 -16.06 -12.07
CA ASP A 377 9.98 -16.02 -12.26
C ASP A 377 10.68 -15.34 -11.08
N LEU A 378 11.94 -15.74 -10.83
CA LEU A 378 12.84 -15.05 -9.91
C LEU A 378 13.91 -14.33 -10.71
N THR A 379 14.02 -13.01 -10.53
CA THR A 379 15.04 -12.18 -11.15
C THR A 379 15.86 -11.45 -10.09
N VAL A 380 17.17 -11.69 -10.09
CA VAL A 380 18.14 -10.99 -9.25
C VAL A 380 19.00 -10.11 -10.15
N GLY A 381 18.79 -8.79 -10.09
CA GLY A 381 19.57 -7.82 -10.84
C GLY A 381 21.06 -7.89 -10.49
N SER A 382 21.92 -7.51 -11.44
CA SER A 382 23.38 -7.73 -11.35
C SER A 382 24.07 -7.07 -10.15
N LEU A 383 23.48 -6.00 -9.60
CA LEU A 383 23.97 -5.32 -8.41
C LEU A 383 23.15 -5.64 -7.16
N ALA A 384 22.03 -6.35 -7.29
CA ALA A 384 21.18 -6.70 -6.17
C ALA A 384 21.89 -7.67 -5.22
N THR A 385 21.47 -7.66 -3.96
CA THR A 385 21.90 -8.67 -2.99
C THR A 385 20.71 -9.57 -2.65
N PHE A 386 20.83 -10.86 -2.98
CA PHE A 386 19.89 -11.89 -2.59
C PHE A 386 20.58 -12.80 -1.56
N ASN A 387 20.32 -12.56 -0.28
CA ASN A 387 20.97 -13.28 0.83
C ASN A 387 20.02 -14.31 1.43
N HIS A 388 20.13 -15.56 0.97
CA HIS A 388 19.31 -16.67 1.43
C HIS A 388 20.19 -17.79 2.03
N ALA A 389 20.71 -17.56 3.24
CA ALA A 389 21.63 -18.48 3.91
C ALA A 389 20.94 -19.66 4.65
N ARG A 390 19.61 -19.71 4.73
CA ARG A 390 18.85 -20.77 5.43
C ARG A 390 17.45 -20.92 4.85
N GLY A 391 16.78 -22.04 5.16
CA GLY A 391 15.42 -22.34 4.66
C GLY A 391 15.43 -22.86 3.23
N THR A 392 14.27 -22.84 2.58
CA THR A 392 14.09 -23.35 1.23
C THR A 392 13.45 -22.31 0.32
N VAL A 393 14.04 -22.13 -0.87
CA VAL A 393 13.36 -21.48 -1.99
C VAL A 393 12.58 -22.54 -2.77
N THR A 394 11.26 -22.41 -2.79
CA THR A 394 10.36 -23.29 -3.54
C THR A 394 9.81 -22.57 -4.76
N LEU A 395 10.08 -23.13 -5.92
CA LEU A 395 9.51 -22.71 -7.19
C LEU A 395 8.21 -23.53 -7.43
N LYS A 396 7.06 -22.91 -7.16
CA LYS A 396 5.74 -23.58 -7.19
C LYS A 396 4.92 -23.29 -8.45
N GLY A 397 5.46 -22.48 -9.35
CA GLY A 397 4.82 -22.04 -10.59
C GLY A 397 4.71 -23.13 -11.66
N THR A 398 4.29 -22.72 -12.85
CA THR A 398 4.26 -23.60 -14.02
C THR A 398 5.66 -23.68 -14.65
N ASN A 399 5.86 -23.03 -15.79
CA ASN A 399 7.18 -22.76 -16.32
C ASN A 399 7.77 -21.58 -15.56
N GLN A 400 9.03 -21.67 -15.18
CA GLN A 400 9.70 -20.61 -14.42
C GLN A 400 11.12 -20.39 -14.93
N THR A 401 11.59 -19.16 -14.79
CA THR A 401 12.95 -18.75 -15.12
C THR A 401 13.65 -18.23 -13.88
N LEU A 402 14.90 -18.65 -13.72
CA LEU A 402 15.85 -18.11 -12.76
C LEU A 402 16.81 -17.17 -13.49
N ASN A 403 16.68 -15.87 -13.22
CA ASN A 403 17.46 -14.82 -13.86
C ASN A 403 18.49 -14.20 -12.92
N GLY A 404 19.73 -14.10 -13.40
CA GLY A 404 20.85 -13.54 -12.65
C GLY A 404 21.60 -14.58 -11.79
N THR A 405 22.59 -14.12 -11.04
CA THR A 405 23.37 -14.96 -10.12
C THR A 405 22.56 -15.18 -8.85
N ILE A 406 22.27 -16.44 -8.52
CA ILE A 406 21.39 -16.80 -7.40
C ILE A 406 22.17 -17.66 -6.41
N GLY A 407 22.14 -17.26 -5.13
CA GLY A 407 22.67 -18.05 -4.01
C GLY A 407 21.57 -18.38 -3.02
N VAL A 408 21.37 -19.67 -2.74
CA VAL A 408 20.35 -20.17 -1.81
C VAL A 408 20.90 -21.28 -0.92
N PHE A 409 20.17 -21.59 0.15
CA PHE A 409 20.47 -22.74 1.00
C PHE A 409 19.88 -23.99 0.35
N ASN A 410 18.56 -24.16 0.38
CA ASN A 410 17.89 -25.20 -0.40
C ASN A 410 17.12 -24.60 -1.58
N LEU A 411 17.06 -25.34 -2.69
CA LEU A 411 16.24 -25.01 -3.86
C LEU A 411 15.35 -26.21 -4.21
N THR A 412 14.05 -26.00 -4.32
CA THR A 412 13.10 -27.04 -4.70
C THR A 412 12.23 -26.60 -5.87
N LYS A 413 12.13 -27.46 -6.88
CA LYS A 413 11.11 -27.40 -7.94
C LYS A 413 10.60 -28.82 -8.19
N SER A 414 9.36 -29.08 -7.82
CA SER A 414 8.68 -30.35 -8.09
C SER A 414 7.39 -30.09 -8.87
N VAL A 415 7.12 -30.91 -9.87
CA VAL A 415 5.92 -30.78 -10.72
C VAL A 415 5.27 -32.14 -10.94
N THR A 416 3.97 -32.15 -11.15
CA THR A 416 3.19 -33.37 -11.46
C THR A 416 2.93 -33.52 -12.97
N THR A 417 2.93 -32.41 -13.69
CA THR A 417 2.81 -32.34 -15.17
C THR A 417 4.12 -31.83 -15.75
N ALA A 418 4.41 -32.15 -17.01
CA ALA A 418 5.61 -31.62 -17.67
C ALA A 418 5.68 -30.08 -17.62
N ARG A 419 6.82 -29.55 -17.21
CA ARG A 419 7.12 -28.10 -17.10
C ARG A 419 8.57 -27.81 -17.45
N THR A 420 8.88 -26.55 -17.69
CA THR A 420 10.24 -26.08 -17.93
C THR A 420 10.73 -25.17 -16.82
N LEU A 421 11.93 -25.47 -16.29
CA LEU A 421 12.73 -24.56 -15.49
C LEU A 421 13.91 -24.06 -16.35
N THR A 422 13.94 -22.76 -16.60
CA THR A 422 14.98 -22.11 -17.40
C THR A 422 16.00 -21.43 -16.51
N PHE A 423 17.28 -21.65 -16.77
CA PHE A 423 18.40 -20.99 -16.12
C PHE A 423 19.07 -20.03 -17.10
N THR A 424 19.41 -18.81 -16.66
CA THR A 424 20.14 -17.87 -17.52
C THR A 424 21.55 -18.38 -17.83
N ALA A 425 21.85 -18.50 -19.12
CA ALA A 425 23.17 -18.89 -19.62
C ALA A 425 24.27 -17.95 -19.09
N GLY A 426 25.43 -18.51 -18.74
CA GLY A 426 26.58 -17.73 -18.22
C GLY A 426 26.43 -17.22 -16.79
N THR A 427 25.33 -17.53 -16.10
CA THR A 427 25.15 -17.25 -14.65
C THR A 427 25.28 -18.54 -13.84
N THR A 428 25.57 -18.41 -12.54
CA THR A 428 25.67 -19.55 -11.62
C THR A 428 24.55 -19.50 -10.59
N THR A 429 23.89 -20.66 -10.39
CA THR A 429 23.02 -20.90 -9.25
C THR A 429 23.79 -21.71 -8.20
N THR A 430 24.06 -21.12 -7.04
CA THR A 430 24.74 -21.79 -5.92
C THR A 430 23.71 -22.28 -4.91
N VAL A 431 23.77 -23.56 -4.54
CA VAL A 431 22.86 -24.20 -3.59
C VAL A 431 23.68 -24.82 -2.46
N ASN A 432 23.77 -24.13 -1.32
CA ASN A 432 24.65 -24.53 -0.21
C ASN A 432 24.16 -25.77 0.57
N GLY A 433 22.87 -26.07 0.47
CA GLY A 433 22.22 -27.26 1.00
C GLY A 433 21.82 -28.20 -0.13
N THR A 434 20.53 -28.56 -0.19
CA THR A 434 20.01 -29.53 -1.16
C THR A 434 19.31 -28.86 -2.35
N LEU A 435 19.70 -29.28 -3.55
CA LEU A 435 18.96 -29.05 -4.79
C LEU A 435 18.00 -30.21 -5.04
N THR A 436 16.70 -29.95 -5.05
CA THR A 436 15.66 -30.93 -5.34
C THR A 436 14.87 -30.53 -6.59
N LEU A 437 15.05 -31.27 -7.68
CA LEU A 437 14.35 -31.03 -8.95
C LEU A 437 13.63 -32.31 -9.38
N ALA A 438 12.30 -32.27 -9.47
CA ALA A 438 11.51 -33.47 -9.76
C ALA A 438 10.40 -33.21 -10.79
N GLY A 439 10.36 -34.05 -11.82
CA GLY A 439 9.17 -34.27 -12.64
C GLY A 439 8.19 -35.24 -11.96
N GLY A 440 7.03 -35.44 -12.57
CA GLY A 440 6.02 -36.37 -12.06
C GLY A 440 6.32 -37.82 -12.41
N SER A 441 6.87 -38.06 -13.59
CA SER A 441 7.23 -39.38 -14.13
C SER A 441 8.04 -39.22 -15.43
N CYS A 442 8.45 -40.32 -16.07
CA CYS A 442 9.02 -40.29 -17.42
C CYS A 442 8.09 -39.70 -18.49
N SER A 443 6.77 -39.66 -18.26
CA SER A 443 5.80 -39.01 -19.15
C SER A 443 5.45 -37.58 -18.75
N ALA A 444 6.00 -37.10 -17.62
CA ALA A 444 5.73 -35.78 -17.05
C ALA A 444 7.02 -35.14 -16.53
N LEU A 445 8.04 -35.05 -17.39
CA LEU A 445 9.39 -34.61 -17.04
C LEU A 445 9.44 -33.12 -16.67
N LEU A 446 10.31 -32.78 -15.73
CA LEU A 446 10.75 -31.40 -15.54
C LEU A 446 11.92 -31.11 -16.48
N SER A 447 11.68 -30.32 -17.53
CA SER A 447 12.71 -29.86 -18.45
C SER A 447 13.57 -28.78 -17.80
N LEU A 448 14.88 -29.04 -17.74
CA LEU A 448 15.89 -28.11 -17.25
C LEU A 448 16.65 -27.57 -18.46
N ARG A 449 16.57 -26.26 -18.70
CA ARG A 449 17.04 -25.62 -19.95
C ARG A 449 17.91 -24.42 -19.69
N SER A 450 18.87 -24.20 -20.58
CA SER A 450 19.57 -22.92 -20.72
C SER A 450 18.67 -21.90 -21.42
N SER A 451 18.79 -20.63 -21.06
CA SER A 451 18.19 -19.52 -21.80
C SER A 451 18.79 -19.32 -23.20
N THR A 452 19.98 -19.88 -23.46
CA THR A 452 20.69 -19.75 -24.74
C THR A 452 21.11 -21.14 -25.20
N ALA A 453 20.49 -21.65 -26.27
CA ALA A 453 20.77 -22.99 -26.79
C ALA A 453 22.26 -23.18 -27.11
N GLY A 454 22.82 -24.32 -26.71
CA GLY A 454 24.23 -24.66 -26.90
C GLY A 454 25.20 -23.98 -25.92
N THR A 455 24.73 -23.04 -25.10
CA THR A 455 25.52 -22.46 -24.00
C THR A 455 25.07 -23.07 -22.68
N GLN A 456 26.01 -23.62 -21.91
CA GLN A 456 25.65 -24.26 -20.66
C GLN A 456 25.17 -23.26 -19.61
N TRP A 457 24.16 -23.64 -18.83
CA TRP A 457 23.84 -23.01 -17.55
C TRP A 457 24.63 -23.71 -16.44
N THR A 458 24.96 -22.99 -15.37
CA THR A 458 25.80 -23.51 -14.29
C THR A 458 25.04 -23.59 -12.97
N VAL A 459 25.17 -24.73 -12.29
CA VAL A 459 24.72 -24.92 -10.90
C VAL A 459 25.84 -25.50 -10.06
N ASN A 460 25.89 -25.12 -8.78
CA ASN A 460 26.84 -25.65 -7.81
C ASN A 460 26.10 -26.07 -6.53
N PRO A 461 25.57 -27.30 -6.45
CA PRO A 461 24.89 -27.80 -5.27
C PRO A 461 25.83 -28.56 -4.33
N SER A 462 25.66 -28.38 -3.02
CA SER A 462 26.33 -29.20 -1.99
C SER A 462 25.73 -30.61 -1.86
N ALA A 463 24.46 -30.77 -2.23
CA ALA A 463 23.77 -32.04 -2.37
C ALA A 463 22.69 -31.91 -3.44
N ALA A 464 22.39 -32.99 -4.17
CA ALA A 464 21.40 -32.95 -5.23
C ALA A 464 20.53 -34.22 -5.25
N SER A 465 19.23 -34.03 -5.48
CA SER A 465 18.24 -35.07 -5.72
C SER A 465 17.43 -34.68 -6.96
N LEU A 466 17.71 -35.34 -8.08
CA LEU A 466 17.09 -35.08 -9.37
C LEU A 466 16.36 -36.32 -9.86
N ALA A 467 15.06 -36.22 -10.13
CA ALA A 467 14.24 -37.35 -10.57
C ALA A 467 13.27 -36.97 -11.68
N SER A 468 13.11 -37.83 -12.69
CA SER A 468 12.25 -37.57 -13.84
C SER A 468 12.51 -36.18 -14.47
N VAL A 469 13.79 -35.83 -14.70
CA VAL A 469 14.19 -34.56 -15.30
C VAL A 469 14.65 -34.74 -16.74
N ASP A 470 14.37 -33.77 -17.61
CA ASP A 470 15.00 -33.69 -18.93
C ASP A 470 16.10 -32.64 -18.87
N LEU A 471 17.36 -33.07 -18.91
CA LEU A 471 18.52 -32.22 -18.71
C LEU A 471 19.12 -31.82 -20.07
N LYS A 472 19.31 -30.52 -20.32
CA LYS A 472 20.00 -30.01 -21.51
C LYS A 472 20.86 -28.79 -21.19
N ASP A 473 22.01 -28.71 -21.86
CA ASP A 473 22.92 -27.57 -21.77
C ASP A 473 23.29 -27.25 -20.31
N SER A 474 23.55 -28.26 -19.47
CA SER A 474 23.78 -28.09 -18.02
C SER A 474 25.23 -28.34 -17.62
N ASN A 475 25.77 -27.55 -16.70
CA ASN A 475 27.05 -27.80 -16.03
C ASN A 475 26.90 -27.82 -14.51
N ASN A 476 27.16 -28.98 -13.90
CA ASN A 476 27.35 -29.07 -12.45
C ASN A 476 28.79 -28.69 -12.09
N ALA A 477 28.99 -27.51 -11.51
CA ALA A 477 30.30 -27.00 -11.14
C ALA A 477 30.86 -27.59 -9.83
N ASN A 478 30.09 -28.41 -9.10
CA ASN A 478 30.60 -29.08 -7.91
C ASN A 478 31.65 -30.13 -8.28
N ALA A 479 32.63 -30.42 -7.40
CA ALA A 479 33.61 -31.47 -7.65
C ALA A 479 32.96 -32.87 -7.74
N THR A 480 31.84 -33.08 -7.04
CA THR A 480 31.08 -34.33 -7.04
C THR A 480 30.09 -34.38 -8.20
N LYS A 481 30.12 -35.48 -8.96
CA LYS A 481 29.06 -35.84 -9.91
C LYS A 481 27.82 -36.28 -9.16
N TYR A 482 26.67 -35.73 -9.52
CA TYR A 482 25.39 -36.15 -8.96
C TYR A 482 24.58 -36.99 -9.96
N ASN A 483 23.80 -37.92 -9.40
CA ASN A 483 22.90 -38.77 -10.16
C ASN A 483 21.60 -38.02 -10.50
N TYR A 484 21.02 -38.35 -11.65
CA TYR A 484 19.64 -38.01 -11.99
C TYR A 484 18.97 -39.18 -12.73
N THR A 485 17.65 -39.22 -12.68
CA THR A 485 16.83 -40.05 -13.57
C THR A 485 16.05 -39.18 -14.53
N GLY A 486 15.84 -39.65 -15.76
CA GLY A 486 15.12 -38.90 -16.78
C GLY A 486 15.78 -38.95 -18.15
N VAL A 487 15.70 -37.86 -18.91
CA VAL A 487 16.23 -37.79 -20.28
C VAL A 487 17.50 -36.95 -20.33
N ASN A 488 18.50 -37.44 -21.06
CA ASN A 488 19.69 -36.66 -21.40
C ASN A 488 19.54 -36.03 -22.79
N SER A 489 19.15 -34.77 -22.85
CA SER A 489 18.96 -34.02 -24.12
C SER A 489 20.25 -33.37 -24.65
N GLY A 490 21.41 -33.75 -24.10
CA GLY A 490 22.74 -33.39 -24.61
C GLY A 490 23.36 -32.13 -24.00
N ASN A 491 24.67 -31.98 -24.27
CA ASN A 491 25.52 -30.88 -23.79
C ASN A 491 25.51 -30.71 -22.26
N ASN A 492 25.56 -31.83 -21.52
CA ASN A 492 25.56 -31.84 -20.06
C ASN A 492 26.93 -32.26 -19.51
N THR A 493 27.47 -31.50 -18.57
CA THR A 493 28.77 -31.72 -17.93
C THR A 493 28.59 -32.08 -16.46
N ASN A 494 29.35 -33.09 -16.01
CA ASN A 494 29.48 -33.46 -14.60
C ASN A 494 28.18 -33.98 -13.92
N TRP A 495 27.39 -34.71 -14.70
CA TRP A 495 26.18 -35.42 -14.26
C TRP A 495 26.27 -36.91 -14.60
N ASN A 496 25.55 -37.76 -13.85
CA ASN A 496 25.42 -39.19 -14.13
C ASN A 496 23.94 -39.57 -14.30
N ASN A 497 23.54 -40.02 -15.49
CA ASN A 497 22.17 -40.52 -15.70
C ASN A 497 22.10 -41.97 -15.25
N THR A 498 21.33 -42.26 -14.19
CA THR A 498 21.20 -43.61 -13.64
C THR A 498 19.96 -44.36 -14.14
N SER A 499 19.04 -43.68 -14.84
CA SER A 499 17.86 -44.29 -15.45
C SER A 499 17.36 -43.40 -16.56
N ASP A 500 17.56 -43.83 -17.81
CA ASP A 500 17.13 -43.08 -18.98
C ASP A 500 15.67 -43.40 -19.33
N CYS A 501 14.80 -42.38 -19.33
CA CYS A 501 13.41 -42.54 -19.76
C CYS A 501 13.27 -42.84 -21.26
N ASN A 502 14.32 -42.63 -22.04
CA ASN A 502 14.38 -42.98 -23.46
C ASN A 502 15.04 -44.35 -23.72
N ALA A 503 15.50 -45.05 -22.68
CA ALA A 503 16.03 -46.41 -22.87
C ALA A 503 14.88 -47.34 -23.27
N SER A 504 14.82 -47.64 -24.57
CA SER A 504 14.16 -48.86 -25.03
C SER A 504 14.86 -50.01 -24.33
N SER A 505 14.12 -50.92 -23.71
CA SER A 505 14.65 -52.07 -22.97
C SER A 505 15.55 -52.94 -23.84
N SER A 506 16.83 -52.59 -23.95
CA SER A 506 17.87 -53.41 -24.55
C SER A 506 18.68 -54.01 -23.41
N SER A 507 18.18 -55.12 -22.89
CA SER A 507 18.98 -56.05 -22.12
C SER A 507 20.06 -56.63 -23.04
N SER A 508 21.31 -56.19 -22.90
CA SER A 508 22.45 -56.95 -23.41
C SER A 508 23.25 -57.44 -22.22
N SER A 509 22.99 -58.69 -21.88
CA SER A 509 23.80 -59.54 -21.02
C SER A 509 25.26 -59.60 -21.50
N SER A 510 26.12 -59.78 -20.51
CA SER A 510 27.57 -59.80 -20.52
C SER A 510 28.22 -60.96 -21.31
N THR A 511 29.40 -60.64 -21.88
CA THR A 511 30.59 -61.49 -22.07
C THR A 511 30.57 -62.60 -23.14
N ALA A 512 31.41 -62.45 -24.17
CA ALA A 512 32.21 -63.56 -24.71
C ALA A 512 33.49 -63.05 -25.39
N THR A 513 34.59 -63.62 -24.94
CA THR A 513 35.99 -63.52 -25.37
C THR A 513 36.15 -63.86 -26.85
N ALA A 514 36.93 -63.07 -27.60
CA ALA A 514 37.31 -63.41 -28.97
C ALA A 514 38.62 -64.21 -28.98
N SER A 515 38.52 -65.52 -29.22
CA SER A 515 39.61 -66.36 -29.72
C SER A 515 39.55 -66.41 -31.25
N THR A 516 40.71 -66.21 -31.87
CA THR A 516 41.00 -66.32 -33.29
C THR A 516 40.71 -67.72 -33.87
N GLN A 517 40.02 -67.81 -35.03
CA GLN A 517 40.40 -68.76 -36.08
C GLN A 517 39.79 -68.44 -37.45
N ALA A 518 40.54 -68.81 -38.48
CA ALA A 518 40.40 -68.49 -39.89
C ALA A 518 39.55 -69.50 -40.70
N GLY A 519 39.28 -69.14 -41.97
CA GLY A 519 38.80 -70.01 -43.06
C GLY A 519 37.44 -69.56 -43.58
N GLY A 520 37.33 -68.89 -44.74
CA GLY A 520 37.31 -69.49 -46.09
C GLY A 520 35.84 -69.78 -46.48
N GLY A 521 35.25 -69.45 -47.62
CA GLY A 521 35.60 -68.89 -48.92
C GLY A 521 34.34 -68.95 -49.81
N GLY A 522 34.35 -68.30 -50.98
CA GLY A 522 33.35 -68.47 -52.07
C GLY A 522 32.31 -67.35 -52.16
N ARG A 523 32.41 -66.38 -53.08
CA ARG A 523 32.19 -66.36 -54.56
C ARG A 523 30.71 -66.26 -54.99
N GLY A 524 30.44 -65.20 -55.77
CA GLY A 524 29.27 -64.99 -56.65
C GLY A 524 28.34 -63.88 -56.12
N GLY A 525 27.95 -62.82 -56.83
CA GLY A 525 28.06 -62.43 -58.24
C GLY A 525 26.81 -61.60 -58.60
N GLY A 526 26.97 -60.47 -59.30
CA GLY A 526 25.87 -59.69 -59.94
C GLY A 526 25.30 -58.55 -59.09
N ARG A 527 25.71 -57.29 -59.27
CA ARG A 527 25.33 -56.29 -60.31
C ARG A 527 23.83 -55.90 -60.30
N GLY A 528 23.57 -54.65 -59.90
CA GLY A 528 22.69 -53.75 -60.66
C GLY A 528 21.66 -52.91 -59.89
N TYR A 529 21.98 -51.62 -59.72
CA TYR A 529 21.10 -50.42 -59.66
C TYR A 529 19.90 -50.37 -58.67
N ALA A 530 19.52 -49.28 -58.00
CA ALA A 530 19.95 -47.91 -57.70
C ALA A 530 18.88 -47.33 -56.70
N PRO A 531 19.13 -46.21 -55.99
CA PRO A 531 18.52 -45.91 -54.68
C PRO A 531 17.29 -44.98 -54.71
N LYS A 532 16.46 -45.06 -53.67
CA LYS A 532 15.44 -44.08 -53.25
C LYS A 532 15.42 -44.07 -51.72
N GLN A 533 15.28 -42.97 -50.98
CA GLN A 533 15.40 -41.54 -51.21
C GLN A 533 15.58 -40.98 -49.79
N SER A 534 16.63 -40.19 -49.57
CA SER A 534 16.87 -39.47 -48.31
C SER A 534 16.10 -38.16 -48.35
N THR A 535 15.20 -37.94 -47.39
CA THR A 535 14.50 -36.67 -47.23
C THR A 535 15.35 -35.71 -46.40
N THR A 536 15.90 -34.72 -47.09
CA THR A 536 16.70 -33.62 -46.56
C THR A 536 15.90 -32.67 -45.68
N GLN A 537 16.50 -32.29 -44.55
CA GLN A 537 16.11 -31.23 -43.63
C GLN A 537 16.33 -29.84 -44.28
N PRO A 538 15.46 -28.83 -44.08
CA PRO A 538 15.61 -27.53 -44.73
C PRO A 538 16.69 -26.65 -44.07
N SER A 539 17.60 -26.11 -44.89
CA SER A 539 18.63 -25.15 -44.51
C SER A 539 18.07 -23.73 -44.34
N VAL A 540 18.41 -23.08 -43.22
CA VAL A 540 18.13 -21.65 -42.95
C VAL A 540 18.98 -20.78 -43.89
N PRO A 541 18.46 -19.67 -44.48
CA PRO A 541 19.25 -18.84 -45.38
C PRO A 541 20.42 -18.16 -44.68
N ARG A 542 21.62 -18.28 -45.25
CA ARG A 542 22.82 -17.56 -44.83
C ARG A 542 22.78 -16.12 -45.38
N MET A 543 22.86 -15.13 -44.50
CA MET A 543 22.90 -13.70 -44.89
C MET A 543 24.02 -13.43 -45.90
N THR A 544 23.71 -12.60 -46.89
CA THR A 544 24.66 -12.23 -47.94
C THR A 544 25.73 -11.26 -47.40
N PRO A 545 26.93 -11.21 -48.01
CA PRO A 545 27.98 -10.25 -47.62
C PRO A 545 27.53 -8.77 -47.60
N LYS A 546 26.53 -8.40 -48.42
CA LYS A 546 25.91 -7.06 -48.43
C LYS A 546 25.06 -6.78 -47.19
N GLU A 547 24.38 -7.79 -46.63
CA GLU A 547 23.58 -7.65 -45.40
C GLU A 547 24.49 -7.55 -44.17
N LEU A 548 25.60 -8.30 -44.16
CA LEU A 548 26.62 -8.21 -43.10
C LEU A 548 27.31 -6.84 -43.07
N ALA A 549 27.47 -6.19 -44.24
CA ALA A 549 28.00 -4.84 -44.35
C ALA A 549 27.01 -3.77 -43.82
N LYS A 550 25.71 -3.91 -44.09
CA LYS A 550 24.68 -3.01 -43.53
C LYS A 550 24.58 -3.09 -42.01
N GLN A 551 24.72 -4.30 -41.44
CA GLN A 551 24.67 -4.50 -39.99
C GLN A 551 25.91 -3.95 -39.27
N LYS A 552 27.09 -3.99 -39.92
CA LYS A 552 28.32 -3.34 -39.40
C LYS A 552 28.28 -1.82 -39.52
N ALA A 553 27.61 -1.26 -40.54
CA ALA A 553 27.45 0.19 -40.68
C ALA A 553 26.50 0.78 -39.61
N MET A 554 25.41 0.09 -39.26
CA MET A 554 24.50 0.52 -38.19
C MET A 554 25.14 0.51 -36.79
N LYS A 555 26.08 -0.40 -36.51
CA LYS A 555 26.83 -0.42 -35.23
C LYS A 555 27.89 0.67 -35.10
N LYS A 556 28.28 1.35 -36.18
CA LYS A 556 29.32 2.38 -36.17
C LYS A 556 28.79 3.79 -35.87
N THR A 557 27.49 4.01 -36.02
CA THR A 557 26.85 5.33 -35.80
C THR A 557 26.51 5.63 -34.34
N GLU A 558 26.71 4.68 -33.42
CA GLU A 558 26.34 4.83 -32.00
C GLU A 558 27.52 5.21 -31.08
N LYS A 559 28.74 5.36 -31.62
CA LYS A 559 29.96 5.63 -30.82
C LYS A 559 30.51 7.07 -30.87
N GLU A 560 29.86 8.00 -31.56
CA GLU A 560 30.28 9.41 -31.55
C GLU A 560 29.12 10.35 -31.19
N LYS A 561 28.94 10.60 -29.89
CA LYS A 561 28.26 11.80 -29.40
C LYS A 561 28.99 12.29 -28.15
N PRO A 562 29.69 13.45 -28.19
CA PRO A 562 30.34 13.99 -27.01
C PRO A 562 29.31 14.57 -26.03
N ALA A 563 29.53 14.34 -24.73
CA ALA A 563 28.70 14.83 -23.64
C ALA A 563 28.69 16.37 -23.52
N PRO A 564 27.59 17.00 -23.05
CA PRO A 564 27.54 18.45 -22.86
C PRO A 564 28.37 18.89 -21.64
N LYS A 565 29.22 19.90 -21.83
CA LYS A 565 30.01 20.56 -20.77
C LYS A 565 29.09 21.27 -19.78
N VAL A 566 29.07 20.81 -18.53
CA VAL A 566 28.46 21.53 -17.40
C VAL A 566 29.47 22.56 -16.87
N LYS A 567 29.15 23.85 -17.01
CA LYS A 567 29.86 24.95 -16.33
C LYS A 567 29.47 24.96 -14.86
N SER A 568 30.41 24.67 -13.96
CA SER A 568 30.23 24.89 -12.52
C SER A 568 30.29 26.38 -12.20
N LYS A 569 29.16 26.97 -11.82
CA LYS A 569 29.14 28.25 -11.09
C LYS A 569 29.32 27.94 -9.60
N ALA A 570 30.49 28.25 -9.07
CA ALA A 570 30.71 28.32 -7.64
C ALA A 570 29.86 29.45 -7.05
N LYS A 571 28.97 29.12 -6.10
CA LYS A 571 28.28 30.08 -5.24
C LYS A 571 28.83 29.88 -3.83
N SER A 572 29.45 30.92 -3.28
CA SER A 572 29.93 30.96 -1.91
C SER A 572 28.75 30.82 -0.94
N MET A 573 28.90 29.98 0.09
CA MET A 573 28.04 29.98 1.27
C MET A 573 28.86 30.42 2.47
N SER A 574 28.49 31.57 3.01
CA SER A 574 28.93 32.09 4.30
C SER A 574 28.37 31.23 5.44
N LYS A 575 29.21 30.92 6.42
CA LYS A 575 28.84 30.28 7.68
C LYS A 575 28.17 31.31 8.60
N SER A 576 26.90 31.12 8.94
CA SER A 576 26.31 31.72 10.15
C SER A 576 26.37 30.71 11.30
N LYS A 577 27.24 30.96 12.28
CA LYS A 577 27.20 30.32 13.60
C LYS A 577 26.28 31.16 14.49
N SER A 578 25.12 30.65 14.90
CA SER A 578 24.38 31.19 16.06
C SER A 578 24.61 30.30 17.27
N MET A 579 25.04 30.93 18.36
CA MET A 579 25.34 30.36 19.67
C MET A 579 24.10 29.72 20.33
N SER A 580 24.27 28.53 20.91
CA SER A 580 23.47 28.04 22.03
C SER A 580 24.31 28.14 23.30
N LYS A 581 24.00 29.09 24.20
CA LYS A 581 24.51 29.10 25.58
C LYS A 581 23.50 28.39 26.47
N SER A 582 23.86 27.19 26.91
CA SER A 582 23.17 26.44 27.96
C SER A 582 23.45 27.08 29.32
N MET A 583 22.38 27.34 30.07
CA MET A 583 22.42 27.60 31.51
C MET A 583 22.99 26.39 32.25
N SER A 584 24.02 26.60 33.08
CA SER A 584 24.21 25.85 34.32
C SER A 584 25.26 26.57 35.18
N LYS A 585 24.81 27.14 36.30
CA LYS A 585 25.35 26.91 37.65
C LYS A 585 24.89 28.01 38.58
N SER A 586 24.04 27.62 39.53
CA SER A 586 23.90 28.33 40.79
C SER A 586 25.19 28.15 41.60
N LYS A 587 25.67 29.23 42.23
CA LYS A 587 26.24 29.23 43.58
C LYS A 587 26.74 30.63 43.97
N SER A 588 26.04 31.17 44.99
CA SER A 588 26.56 31.84 46.18
C SER A 588 27.33 33.17 46.07
N LYS A 589 26.82 34.11 46.87
CA LYS A 589 27.48 34.92 47.92
C LYS A 589 27.43 36.43 47.73
N LYS A 590 26.93 37.03 48.83
CA LYS A 590 26.84 38.42 49.27
C LYS A 590 25.73 39.25 48.66
#